data_AF-A0AA36IS67-F1
#
_entry.id   AF-A0AA36IS67-F1
#
_cell.length_a   1.000
_cell.length_b   1.000
_cell.length_c   1.000
_cell.angle_alpha   90.00
_cell.angle_beta   90.00
_cell.angle_gamma   90.00
#
_symmetry.space_group_name_H-M   'P 1'
#
loop_
_entity.id
_entity.type
_entity.pdbx_description
1 polymer ?
#
loop_
_entity_poly.entity_id
_entity_poly.type
_entity_poly.pdbx_seq_one_letter_code
_entity_poly.pdbx_strand_id
1 'polypeptide(L)'
;MPRSATPTLDDTRNSYRERVALCTTTYDLLRLVREVAAEHDFKFFAIAPLPSAKDEKLAPLAVLTNWPEELLRRYDELELLKDSPIFGALRASTKPVVWSNRAGARHSIKGHPREIQDMFCSFGMYEGVHFSVQEPGGKRGAVGFSGDRPPPGEAEMAELNFAANLIYERLLELDKGSKPQKTQKLSQREGECLMWTASGKTSAEIAIILKLSEHTVNHYLTAACQKLGATNRAHAVYKAMRAGYLD
;
A
#
# COMPACT_ATOMS: atom_id res chain seq x y z
N MET A 1 -36.34 -7.30 23.35
CA MET A 1 -35.18 -7.23 22.46
C MET A 1 -34.10 -6.42 23.17
N PRO A 2 -32.99 -7.00 23.63
CA PRO A 2 -31.92 -6.19 24.21
C PRO A 2 -31.26 -5.39 23.09
N ARG A 3 -31.14 -4.07 23.27
CA ARG A 3 -30.36 -3.20 22.39
C ARG A 3 -28.91 -3.69 22.40
N SER A 4 -28.37 -4.07 21.25
CA SER A 4 -26.93 -4.25 21.09
C SER A 4 -26.25 -2.92 21.44
N ALA A 5 -25.47 -2.90 22.51
CA ALA A 5 -24.70 -1.73 22.89
C ALA A 5 -23.65 -1.47 21.79
N THR A 6 -23.60 -0.24 21.28
CA THR A 6 -22.53 0.18 20.37
C THR A 6 -21.20 0.07 21.13
N PRO A 7 -20.17 -0.62 20.60
CA PRO A 7 -18.89 -0.78 21.28
C PRO A 7 -18.29 0.58 21.62
N THR A 8 -17.61 0.69 22.78
CA THR A 8 -16.88 1.91 23.11
C THR A 8 -15.60 2.03 22.28
N LEU A 9 -15.05 3.24 22.16
CA LEU A 9 -13.81 3.49 21.42
C LEU A 9 -12.61 2.67 21.96
N ASP A 10 -12.60 2.40 23.27
CA ASP A 10 -11.59 1.54 23.91
C ASP A 10 -11.82 0.05 23.64
N ASP A 11 -13.07 -0.41 23.55
CA ASP A 11 -13.40 -1.78 23.15
C ASP A 11 -12.95 -2.06 21.70
N THR A 12 -13.21 -1.11 20.79
CA THR A 12 -12.80 -1.21 19.38
C THR A 12 -11.27 -1.22 19.25
N ARG A 13 -10.55 -0.38 20.01
CA ARG A 13 -9.08 -0.36 20.01
C ARG A 13 -8.47 -1.66 20.54
N ASN A 14 -9.03 -2.20 21.62
CA ASN A 14 -8.58 -3.48 22.17
C ASN A 14 -8.84 -4.61 21.17
N SER A 15 -9.99 -4.60 20.49
CA SER A 15 -10.31 -5.55 19.42
C SER A 15 -9.28 -5.51 18.27
N TYR A 16 -8.89 -4.33 17.79
CA TYR A 16 -7.86 -4.24 16.74
C TYR A 16 -6.50 -4.78 17.17
N ARG A 17 -6.06 -4.49 18.41
CA ARG A 17 -4.78 -5.02 18.92
C ARG A 17 -4.78 -6.54 18.94
N GLU A 18 -5.85 -7.16 19.41
CA GLU A 18 -5.98 -8.62 19.47
C GLU A 18 -5.99 -9.24 18.07
N ARG A 19 -6.82 -8.71 17.16
CA ARG A 19 -6.92 -9.20 15.78
C ARG A 19 -5.58 -9.08 15.02
N VAL A 20 -4.86 -7.98 15.21
CA VAL A 20 -3.53 -7.77 14.63
C VAL A 20 -2.51 -8.77 15.20
N ALA A 21 -2.54 -9.03 16.51
CA ALA A 21 -1.63 -9.99 17.16
C ALA A 21 -1.83 -11.43 16.64
N LEU A 22 -3.06 -11.79 16.25
CA LEU A 22 -3.40 -13.09 15.65
C LEU A 22 -2.90 -13.25 14.21
N CYS A 23 -2.51 -12.16 13.53
CA CYS A 23 -2.00 -12.26 12.16
C CYS A 23 -0.57 -12.82 12.19
N THR A 24 -0.35 -14.03 11.70
CA THR A 24 0.98 -14.68 11.69
C THR A 24 1.66 -14.67 10.32
N THR A 25 0.89 -14.32 9.29
CA THR A 25 1.36 -14.21 7.91
C THR A 25 0.87 -12.90 7.27
N THR A 26 1.53 -12.49 6.19
CA THR A 26 1.07 -11.35 5.38
C THR A 26 -0.31 -11.59 4.77
N TYR A 27 -0.69 -12.84 4.54
CA TYR A 27 -2.04 -13.20 4.09
C TYR A 27 -3.10 -12.96 5.17
N ASP A 28 -2.81 -13.32 6.43
CA ASP A 28 -3.68 -13.01 7.57
C ASP A 28 -3.90 -11.51 7.69
N LEU A 29 -2.81 -10.74 7.55
CA LEU A 29 -2.85 -9.28 7.60
C LEU A 29 -3.65 -8.70 6.42
N LEU A 30 -3.47 -9.22 5.20
CA LEU A 30 -4.25 -8.80 4.03
C LEU A 30 -5.75 -9.03 4.25
N ARG A 31 -6.12 -10.17 4.84
CA ARG A 31 -7.51 -10.47 5.19
C ARG A 31 -8.04 -9.50 6.25
N LEU A 32 -7.28 -9.26 7.32
CA LEU A 32 -7.65 -8.30 8.35
C LEU A 32 -7.89 -6.91 7.78
N VAL A 33 -6.99 -6.40 6.93
CA VAL A 33 -7.15 -5.06 6.33
C VAL A 33 -8.41 -4.97 5.47
N ARG A 34 -8.77 -6.05 4.76
CA ARG A 34 -10.05 -6.14 4.02
C ARG A 34 -11.26 -6.08 4.95
N GLU A 35 -11.20 -6.78 6.09
CA GLU A 35 -12.26 -6.74 7.10
C GLU A 35 -12.40 -5.34 7.70
N VAL A 36 -11.29 -4.70 8.11
CA VAL A 36 -11.30 -3.32 8.62
C VAL A 36 -11.86 -2.34 7.59
N ALA A 37 -11.44 -2.46 6.32
CA ALA A 37 -12.00 -1.63 5.26
C ALA A 37 -13.53 -1.81 5.15
N ALA A 38 -14.01 -3.05 5.14
CA ALA A 38 -15.43 -3.37 5.03
C ALA A 38 -16.25 -2.94 6.27
N GLU A 39 -15.70 -3.08 7.48
CA GLU A 39 -16.32 -2.61 8.74
C GLU A 39 -16.58 -1.09 8.73
N HIS A 40 -15.78 -0.35 7.97
CA HIS A 40 -15.89 1.09 7.78
C HIS A 40 -16.46 1.46 6.39
N ASP A 41 -17.17 0.57 5.71
CA ASP A 41 -17.78 0.80 4.39
C ASP A 41 -16.81 1.27 3.28
N PHE A 42 -15.51 0.99 3.44
CA PHE A 42 -14.51 1.20 2.40
C PHE A 42 -14.38 -0.05 1.54
N LYS A 43 -14.36 0.17 0.22
CA LYS A 43 -14.22 -0.90 -0.77
C LYS A 43 -12.76 -1.20 -1.09
N PHE A 44 -11.90 -0.20 -0.96
CA PHE A 44 -10.50 -0.25 -1.36
C PHE A 44 -9.57 0.11 -0.22
N PHE A 45 -8.38 -0.47 -0.24
CA PHE A 45 -7.25 -0.08 0.60
C PHE A 45 -5.93 -0.21 -0.16
N ALA A 46 -4.93 0.54 0.29
CA ALA A 46 -3.55 0.41 -0.16
C ALA A 46 -2.58 0.65 0.99
N ILE A 47 -1.56 -0.19 1.09
CA ILE A 47 -0.48 -0.09 2.08
C ILE A 47 0.83 -0.11 1.33
N ALA A 48 1.64 0.93 1.55
CA ALA A 48 2.93 1.11 0.88
C ALA A 48 3.95 1.76 1.83
N PRO A 49 5.27 1.61 1.61
CA PRO A 49 6.21 2.64 2.05
C PRO A 49 5.75 3.99 1.50
N LEU A 50 6.00 5.08 2.24
CA LEU A 50 5.64 6.41 1.78
C LEU A 50 6.46 6.73 0.52
N PRO A 51 5.83 6.91 -0.66
CA PRO A 51 6.57 7.19 -1.88
C PRO A 51 7.36 8.48 -1.76
N SER A 52 8.62 8.43 -2.16
CA SER A 52 9.53 9.57 -2.27
C SER A 52 9.18 10.44 -3.48
N ALA A 53 9.85 11.59 -3.61
CA ALA A 53 9.72 12.43 -4.79
C ALA A 53 10.40 11.85 -6.04
N LYS A 54 11.20 10.78 -5.88
CA LYS A 54 11.89 10.10 -6.99
C LYS A 54 11.09 8.93 -7.56
N ASP A 55 10.08 8.46 -6.84
CA ASP A 55 9.26 7.33 -7.27
C ASP A 55 8.29 7.75 -8.36
N GLU A 56 8.35 7.06 -9.50
CA GLU A 56 7.52 7.38 -10.67
C GLU A 56 6.23 6.56 -10.71
N LYS A 57 6.25 5.34 -10.15
CA LYS A 57 5.15 4.37 -10.23
C LYS A 57 4.73 3.88 -8.85
N LEU A 58 3.42 3.71 -8.65
CA LEU A 58 2.81 3.25 -7.41
C LEU A 58 2.73 1.73 -7.34
N ALA A 59 2.52 1.03 -8.45
CA ALA A 59 2.38 -0.44 -8.43
C ALA A 59 3.57 -1.17 -7.77
N PRO A 60 4.85 -0.78 -7.98
CA PRO A 60 5.99 -1.40 -7.29
C PRO A 60 6.03 -1.15 -5.78
N LEU A 61 5.32 -0.14 -5.30
CA LEU A 61 5.29 0.27 -3.89
C LEU A 61 4.04 -0.27 -3.16
N ALA A 62 3.00 -0.69 -3.87
CA ALA A 62 1.75 -1.16 -3.27
C ALA A 62 1.88 -2.57 -2.66
N VAL A 63 2.47 -2.65 -1.45
CA VAL A 63 2.77 -3.91 -0.74
C VAL A 63 1.52 -4.76 -0.49
N LEU A 64 0.47 -4.15 0.08
CA LEU A 64 -0.84 -4.77 0.25
C LEU A 64 -1.91 -3.85 -0.30
N THR A 65 -2.67 -4.32 -1.27
CA THR A 65 -3.73 -3.53 -1.89
C THR A 65 -4.81 -4.45 -2.47
N ASN A 66 -6.02 -3.92 -2.59
CA ASN A 66 -7.08 -4.51 -3.41
C ASN A 66 -7.54 -3.54 -4.52
N TRP A 67 -6.73 -2.53 -4.85
CA TRP A 67 -6.99 -1.68 -6.00
C TRP A 67 -7.06 -2.56 -7.26
N PRO A 68 -8.04 -2.30 -8.16
CA PRO A 68 -8.11 -3.01 -9.43
C PRO A 68 -6.80 -2.86 -10.19
N GLU A 69 -6.29 -3.96 -10.74
CA GLU A 69 -5.01 -3.96 -11.46
C GLU A 69 -5.01 -2.95 -12.61
N GLU A 70 -6.14 -2.82 -13.32
CA GLU A 70 -6.29 -1.84 -14.38
C GLU A 70 -6.24 -0.39 -13.86
N LEU A 71 -6.79 -0.11 -12.67
CA LEU A 71 -6.70 1.22 -12.08
C LEU A 71 -5.25 1.56 -11.73
N LEU A 72 -4.51 0.63 -11.11
CA LEU A 72 -3.08 0.83 -10.82
C LEU A 72 -2.26 1.01 -12.09
N ARG A 73 -2.51 0.20 -13.13
CA ARG A 73 -1.85 0.34 -14.43
C ARG A 73 -2.06 1.72 -15.02
N ARG A 74 -3.32 2.20 -15.08
CA ARG A 74 -3.64 3.53 -15.62
C ARG A 74 -3.07 4.65 -14.75
N TYR A 75 -3.04 4.48 -13.42
CA TYR A 75 -2.40 5.43 -12.51
C TYR A 75 -0.92 5.64 -12.86
N ASP A 76 -0.20 4.54 -13.11
CA ASP A 76 1.22 4.55 -13.44
C ASP A 76 1.48 5.05 -14.87
N GLU A 77 0.64 4.68 -15.85
CA GLU A 77 0.74 5.16 -17.24
C GLU A 77 0.52 6.67 -17.37
N LEU A 78 -0.31 7.24 -16.48
CA LEU A 78 -0.58 8.68 -16.40
C LEU A 78 0.43 9.41 -15.49
N GLU A 79 1.45 8.72 -14.96
CA GLU A 79 2.50 9.28 -14.08
C GLU A 79 1.96 10.03 -12.85
N LEU A 80 0.80 9.61 -12.32
CA LEU A 80 0.09 10.36 -11.28
C LEU A 80 0.79 10.36 -9.91
N LEU A 81 1.84 9.55 -9.72
CA LEU A 81 2.58 9.50 -8.46
C LEU A 81 3.45 10.74 -8.24
N LYS A 82 4.16 11.17 -9.28
CA LYS A 82 5.21 12.19 -9.23
C LYS A 82 4.72 13.49 -8.62
N ASP A 83 3.56 13.95 -9.08
CA ASP A 83 2.91 15.18 -8.64
C ASP A 83 1.68 14.92 -7.77
N SER A 84 1.61 13.73 -7.15
CA SER A 84 0.46 13.34 -6.32
C SER A 84 0.26 14.33 -5.16
N PRO A 85 -0.87 15.06 -5.11
CA PRO A 85 -1.16 15.96 -4.01
C PRO A 85 -1.38 15.20 -2.69
N ILE A 86 -1.83 13.93 -2.77
CA ILE A 86 -2.03 13.06 -1.61
C ILE A 86 -0.67 12.71 -1.00
N PHE A 87 0.24 12.12 -1.78
CA PHE A 87 1.54 11.71 -1.26
C PHE A 87 2.44 12.92 -0.94
N GLY A 88 2.29 14.03 -1.68
CA GLY A 88 2.93 15.31 -1.34
C GLY A 88 2.53 15.82 0.05
N ALA A 89 1.23 15.81 0.36
CA ALA A 89 0.73 16.21 1.68
C ALA A 89 1.19 15.25 2.79
N LEU A 90 1.18 13.94 2.55
CA LEU A 90 1.67 12.94 3.50
C LEU A 90 3.17 13.08 3.77
N ARG A 91 3.98 13.48 2.78
CA ARG A 91 5.40 13.80 3.00
C ARG A 91 5.58 15.02 3.89
N ALA A 92 4.77 16.06 3.70
CA ALA A 92 4.88 17.32 4.43
C ALA A 92 4.26 17.30 5.84
N SER A 93 3.36 16.36 6.15
CA SER A 93 2.66 16.32 7.44
C SER A 93 2.30 14.91 7.90
N THR A 94 2.15 14.69 9.20
CA THR A 94 1.62 13.45 9.80
C THR A 94 0.09 13.44 9.91
N LYS A 95 -0.59 14.53 9.50
CA LYS A 95 -2.05 14.60 9.51
C LYS A 95 -2.65 13.65 8.48
N PRO A 96 -3.79 13.01 8.78
CA PRO A 96 -4.55 12.27 7.77
C PRO A 96 -4.93 13.18 6.60
N VAL A 97 -4.85 12.65 5.39
CA VAL A 97 -5.23 13.34 4.16
C VAL A 97 -6.55 12.78 3.66
N VAL A 98 -7.61 13.56 3.81
CA VAL A 98 -8.94 13.27 3.23
C VAL A 98 -9.00 13.87 1.83
N TRP A 99 -9.55 13.11 0.89
CA TRP A 99 -9.65 13.52 -0.50
C TRP A 99 -10.95 13.01 -1.14
N SER A 100 -11.37 13.69 -2.21
CA SER A 100 -12.56 13.40 -2.99
C SER A 100 -12.30 13.55 -4.49
N ASN A 101 -12.79 12.60 -5.28
CA ASN A 101 -12.90 12.70 -6.74
C ASN A 101 -14.26 13.25 -7.18
N ARG A 102 -15.18 13.55 -6.24
CA ARG A 102 -16.47 14.13 -6.60
C ARG A 102 -16.30 15.59 -7.01
N ALA A 103 -17.00 15.95 -8.08
CA ALA A 103 -17.06 17.32 -8.57
C ALA A 103 -17.58 18.27 -7.48
N GLY A 104 -16.87 19.36 -7.23
CA GLY A 104 -17.28 20.39 -6.27
C GLY A 104 -17.16 19.99 -4.79
N ALA A 105 -16.57 18.84 -4.46
CA ALA A 105 -16.37 18.43 -3.08
C ALA A 105 -15.36 19.31 -2.35
N ARG A 106 -15.59 19.49 -1.03
CA ARG A 106 -14.70 20.25 -0.13
C ARG A 106 -13.25 19.78 -0.17
N HIS A 107 -13.04 18.47 -0.28
CA HIS A 107 -11.74 17.82 -0.32
C HIS A 107 -11.35 17.37 -1.74
N SER A 108 -11.84 18.06 -2.78
CA SER A 108 -11.48 17.74 -4.16
C SER A 108 -9.96 17.69 -4.34
N ILE A 109 -9.49 16.66 -5.03
CA ILE A 109 -8.06 16.52 -5.38
C ILE A 109 -7.66 17.66 -6.33
N LYS A 110 -7.01 18.68 -5.77
CA LYS A 110 -6.43 19.77 -6.56
C LYS A 110 -5.25 19.25 -7.37
N GLY A 111 -5.22 19.57 -8.66
CA GLY A 111 -4.14 19.19 -9.57
C GLY A 111 -4.45 17.99 -10.47
N HIS A 112 -5.52 17.24 -10.21
CA HIS A 112 -5.99 16.22 -11.15
C HIS A 112 -7.09 16.79 -12.08
N PRO A 113 -6.91 16.74 -13.40
CA PRO A 113 -7.97 16.96 -14.38
C PRO A 113 -9.22 16.14 -14.09
N ARG A 114 -10.38 16.64 -14.56
CA ARG A 114 -11.67 15.98 -14.31
C ARG A 114 -11.71 14.54 -14.84
N GLU A 115 -11.08 14.29 -15.99
CA GLU A 115 -11.00 12.96 -16.61
C GLU A 115 -10.30 11.93 -15.70
N ILE A 116 -9.27 12.36 -14.97
CA ILE A 116 -8.57 11.51 -13.99
C ILE A 116 -9.48 11.23 -12.79
N GLN A 117 -10.20 12.24 -12.30
CA GLN A 117 -11.16 12.03 -11.21
C GLN A 117 -12.27 11.06 -11.64
N ASP A 118 -12.81 11.22 -12.86
CA ASP A 118 -13.85 10.35 -13.41
C ASP A 118 -13.34 8.92 -13.63
N MET A 119 -12.07 8.75 -14.00
CA MET A 119 -11.43 7.43 -14.04
C MET A 119 -11.53 6.74 -12.68
N PHE A 120 -11.11 7.38 -11.59
CA PHE A 120 -11.24 6.78 -10.25
C PHE A 120 -12.72 6.51 -9.87
N CYS A 121 -13.62 7.43 -10.19
CA CYS A 121 -15.05 7.28 -9.95
C CYS A 121 -15.62 6.05 -10.68
N SER A 122 -15.17 5.76 -11.90
CA SER A 122 -15.63 4.60 -12.68
C SER A 122 -15.31 3.25 -12.03
N PHE A 123 -14.30 3.19 -11.15
CA PHE A 123 -14.01 2.00 -10.33
C PHE A 123 -14.76 2.00 -8.99
N GLY A 124 -15.49 3.06 -8.65
CA GLY A 124 -16.17 3.26 -7.37
C GLY A 124 -15.27 3.90 -6.30
N MET A 125 -14.21 4.60 -6.70
CA MET A 125 -13.25 5.25 -5.80
C MET A 125 -13.51 6.77 -5.75
N TYR A 126 -14.59 7.15 -5.07
CA TYR A 126 -15.07 8.54 -5.01
C TYR A 126 -14.42 9.33 -3.88
N GLU A 127 -14.24 8.70 -2.73
CA GLU A 127 -13.76 9.33 -1.50
C GLU A 127 -12.68 8.46 -0.89
N GLY A 128 -11.78 9.06 -0.11
CA GLY A 128 -10.81 8.29 0.65
C GLY A 128 -10.04 9.10 1.68
N VAL A 129 -9.28 8.35 2.47
CA VAL A 129 -8.38 8.88 3.49
C VAL A 129 -7.05 8.13 3.42
N HIS A 130 -5.96 8.86 3.56
CA HIS A 130 -4.64 8.28 3.75
C HIS A 130 -4.04 8.73 5.08
N PHE A 131 -3.46 7.76 5.79
CA PHE A 131 -2.74 7.93 7.03
C PHE A 131 -1.25 7.81 6.75
N SER A 132 -0.46 8.70 7.33
CA SER A 132 0.97 8.48 7.41
C SER A 132 1.30 7.75 8.70
N VAL A 133 1.99 6.62 8.55
CA VAL A 133 2.41 5.74 9.63
C VAL A 133 3.93 5.76 9.73
N GLN A 134 4.49 5.57 10.92
CA GLN A 134 5.94 5.63 11.13
C GLN A 134 6.54 4.23 11.19
N GLU A 135 7.73 4.07 10.60
CA GLU A 135 8.60 2.92 10.79
C GLU A 135 9.69 3.27 11.83
N PRO A 136 10.16 2.29 12.64
CA PRO A 136 11.39 2.45 13.40
C PRO A 136 12.56 2.89 12.50
N GLY A 137 13.29 3.93 12.90
CA GLY A 137 14.39 4.49 12.09
C GLY A 137 13.99 5.69 11.22
N GLY A 138 12.78 6.23 11.38
CA GLY A 138 12.38 7.52 10.80
C GLY A 138 11.82 7.46 9.38
N LYS A 139 11.80 6.28 8.75
CA LYS A 139 11.06 6.04 7.51
C LYS A 139 9.55 6.08 7.80
N ARG A 140 8.76 6.33 6.75
CA ARG A 140 7.30 6.45 6.85
C ARG A 140 6.63 5.50 5.87
N GLY A 141 5.45 5.03 6.23
CA GLY A 141 4.51 4.34 5.37
C GLY A 141 3.29 5.21 5.07
N ALA A 142 2.47 4.71 4.14
CA ALA A 142 1.14 5.21 3.86
C ALA A 142 0.13 4.05 3.91
N VAL A 143 -0.96 4.26 4.63
CA VAL A 143 -2.12 3.36 4.66
C VAL A 143 -3.33 4.15 4.19
N GLY A 144 -3.95 3.71 3.12
CA GLY A 144 -5.10 4.35 2.51
C GLY A 144 -6.34 3.48 2.55
N PHE A 145 -7.50 4.09 2.75
CA PHE A 145 -8.82 3.50 2.56
C PHE A 145 -9.65 4.36 1.60
N SER A 146 -10.43 3.74 0.72
CA SER A 146 -11.16 4.46 -0.33
C SER A 146 -12.43 3.73 -0.76
N GLY A 147 -13.41 4.46 -1.28
CA GLY A 147 -14.68 3.86 -1.69
C GLY A 147 -15.74 4.88 -2.08
N ASP A 148 -16.99 4.44 -2.01
CA ASP A 148 -18.18 5.24 -2.31
C ASP A 148 -18.98 5.50 -1.02
N ARG A 149 -18.40 6.28 -0.11
CA ARG A 149 -18.99 6.65 1.17
C ARG A 149 -18.59 8.06 1.58
N PRO A 150 -19.34 8.74 2.46
CA PRO A 150 -18.93 10.04 2.99
C PRO A 150 -17.59 9.97 3.74
N PRO A 151 -16.82 11.07 3.85
CA PRO A 151 -15.59 11.11 4.64
C PRO A 151 -15.82 10.67 6.10
N PRO A 152 -14.80 10.08 6.76
CA PRO A 152 -14.93 9.68 8.16
C PRO A 152 -15.16 10.88 9.08
N GLY A 153 -16.00 10.68 10.10
CA GLY A 153 -16.10 11.60 11.24
C GLY A 153 -14.87 11.56 12.13
N GLU A 154 -14.76 12.43 13.13
CA GLU A 154 -13.54 12.54 13.97
C GLU A 154 -13.23 11.27 14.76
N ALA A 155 -14.24 10.63 15.36
CA ALA A 155 -14.07 9.40 16.13
C ALA A 155 -13.57 8.25 15.23
N GLU A 156 -14.24 8.06 14.10
CA GLU A 156 -13.87 7.06 13.10
C GLU A 156 -12.47 7.32 12.51
N MET A 157 -12.13 8.59 12.26
CA MET A 157 -10.79 8.99 11.80
C MET A 157 -9.70 8.57 12.80
N ALA A 158 -9.98 8.73 14.10
CA ALA A 158 -9.06 8.33 15.16
C ALA A 158 -8.91 6.80 15.25
N GLU A 159 -10.01 6.06 15.06
CA GLU A 159 -10.00 4.59 15.02
C GLU A 159 -9.23 4.05 13.82
N LEU A 160 -9.51 4.57 12.61
CA LEU A 160 -8.81 4.18 11.38
C LEU A 160 -7.31 4.53 11.44
N ASN A 161 -6.95 5.69 11.99
CA ASN A 161 -5.54 6.04 12.19
C ASN A 161 -4.86 5.07 13.15
N PHE A 162 -5.53 4.67 14.23
CA PHE A 162 -4.99 3.69 15.17
C PHE A 162 -4.82 2.32 14.51
N ALA A 163 -5.84 1.83 13.80
CA ALA A 163 -5.78 0.58 13.05
C ALA A 163 -4.67 0.61 11.99
N ALA A 164 -4.53 1.71 11.24
CA ALA A 164 -3.48 1.89 10.24
C ALA A 164 -2.07 1.74 10.83
N ASN A 165 -1.81 2.34 12.00
CA ASN A 165 -0.53 2.21 12.68
C ASN A 165 -0.26 0.77 13.13
N LEU A 166 -1.24 0.09 13.75
CA LEU A 166 -1.09 -1.31 14.17
C LEU A 166 -0.88 -2.26 12.99
N ILE A 167 -1.65 -2.09 11.92
CA ILE A 167 -1.54 -2.88 10.69
C ILE A 167 -0.15 -2.73 10.09
N TYR A 168 0.33 -1.49 9.97
CA TYR A 168 1.66 -1.24 9.39
C TYR A 168 2.78 -1.75 10.31
N GLU A 169 2.68 -1.56 11.62
CA GLU A 169 3.61 -2.13 12.59
C GLU A 169 3.67 -3.65 12.46
N ARG A 170 2.52 -4.32 12.34
CA ARG A 170 2.47 -5.77 12.17
C ARG A 170 3.08 -6.23 10.86
N LEU A 171 2.87 -5.49 9.76
CA LEU A 171 3.56 -5.76 8.49
C LEU A 171 5.09 -5.76 8.71
N LEU A 172 5.61 -4.75 9.40
CA LEU A 172 7.04 -4.63 9.70
C LEU A 172 7.56 -5.79 10.56
N GLU A 173 6.80 -6.23 11.57
CA GLU A 173 7.13 -7.36 12.44
C GLU A 173 7.15 -8.68 11.69
N LEU A 174 6.12 -8.94 10.87
CA LEU A 174 6.04 -10.14 10.05
C LEU A 174 7.23 -10.23 9.09
N ASP A 175 7.68 -9.09 8.57
CA ASP A 175 8.87 -9.04 7.72
C ASP A 175 10.18 -9.27 8.47
N LYS A 176 10.30 -8.79 9.71
CA LYS A 176 11.47 -9.04 10.57
C LYS A 176 11.52 -10.50 11.06
N GLY A 177 10.35 -11.06 11.38
CA GLY A 177 10.18 -12.44 11.85
C GLY A 177 10.30 -13.48 10.73
N SER A 178 10.00 -13.07 9.49
CA SER A 178 10.37 -13.78 8.28
C SER A 178 11.89 -13.79 8.14
N LYS A 179 12.56 -14.74 8.81
CA LYS A 179 13.96 -15.01 8.49
C LYS A 179 14.01 -15.27 6.97
N PRO A 180 14.77 -14.49 6.17
CA PRO A 180 15.07 -14.95 4.81
C PRO A 180 15.56 -16.38 4.97
N GLN A 181 15.12 -17.31 4.09
CA GLN A 181 15.64 -18.68 4.16
C GLN A 181 17.15 -18.55 4.28
N LYS A 182 17.69 -18.96 5.44
CA LYS A 182 18.96 -18.50 6.03
C LYS A 182 20.21 -18.79 5.18
N THR A 183 20.03 -19.24 3.94
CA THR A 183 21.04 -19.77 3.04
C THR A 183 20.94 -19.24 1.60
N GLN A 184 19.90 -18.51 1.19
CA GLN A 184 19.77 -18.07 -0.20
C GLN A 184 19.80 -16.54 -0.33
N LYS A 185 21.01 -16.00 -0.51
CA LYS A 185 21.19 -14.63 -1.02
C LYS A 185 20.50 -14.50 -2.39
N LEU A 186 20.01 -13.31 -2.68
CA LEU A 186 19.58 -12.99 -4.04
C LEU A 186 20.76 -13.19 -4.98
N SER A 187 20.51 -13.83 -6.12
CA SER A 187 21.50 -13.84 -7.21
C SER A 187 21.63 -12.43 -7.78
N GLN A 188 22.73 -12.16 -8.47
CA GLN A 188 22.92 -10.87 -9.14
C GLN A 188 21.75 -10.56 -10.09
N ARG A 189 21.28 -11.55 -10.86
CA ARG A 189 20.17 -11.37 -11.80
C ARG A 189 18.83 -11.13 -11.11
N GLU A 190 18.57 -11.79 -9.98
CA GLU A 190 17.39 -11.53 -9.16
C GLU A 190 17.41 -10.10 -8.60
N GLY A 191 18.57 -9.65 -8.10
CA GLY A 191 18.77 -8.28 -7.62
C GLY A 191 18.58 -7.25 -8.73
N GLU A 192 19.17 -7.47 -9.90
CA GLU A 192 18.99 -6.59 -11.09
C GLU A 192 17.52 -6.49 -11.50
N CYS A 193 16.80 -7.61 -11.56
CA CYS A 193 15.37 -7.60 -11.90
C CYS A 193 14.55 -6.84 -10.85
N LEU A 194 14.84 -7.02 -9.56
CA LEU A 194 14.19 -6.29 -8.48
C LEU A 194 14.49 -4.79 -8.51
N MET A 195 15.72 -4.41 -8.84
CA MET A 195 16.13 -3.01 -8.99
C MET A 195 15.34 -2.31 -10.09
N TRP A 196 15.25 -2.92 -11.27
CA TRP A 196 14.44 -2.35 -12.34
C TRP A 196 12.94 -2.36 -12.02
N THR A 197 12.45 -3.37 -11.30
CA THR A 197 11.06 -3.40 -10.82
C THR A 197 10.80 -2.25 -9.84
N ALA A 198 11.74 -1.97 -8.92
CA ALA A 198 11.66 -0.84 -8.00
C ALA A 198 11.65 0.50 -8.74
N SER A 199 12.38 0.62 -9.84
CA SER A 199 12.33 1.76 -10.76
C SER A 199 11.09 1.75 -11.69
N GLY A 200 10.09 0.91 -11.42
CA GLY A 200 8.84 0.87 -12.16
C GLY A 200 8.88 0.19 -13.52
N LYS A 201 9.93 -0.56 -13.86
CA LYS A 201 9.98 -1.26 -15.15
C LYS A 201 9.11 -2.52 -15.14
N THR A 202 8.39 -2.75 -16.22
CA THR A 202 7.61 -3.96 -16.50
C THR A 202 8.54 -5.11 -16.88
N SER A 203 8.06 -6.36 -16.81
CA SER A 203 8.86 -7.53 -17.19
C SER A 203 9.38 -7.45 -18.63
N ALA A 204 8.58 -6.90 -19.56
CA ALA A 204 8.97 -6.70 -20.94
C ALA A 204 10.08 -5.65 -21.09
N GLU A 205 9.97 -4.52 -20.39
CA GLU A 205 11.03 -3.49 -20.38
C GLU A 205 12.33 -4.03 -19.76
N ILE A 206 12.23 -4.76 -18.63
CA ILE A 206 13.38 -5.38 -17.97
C ILE A 206 14.04 -6.40 -18.90
N ALA A 207 13.25 -7.19 -19.64
CA ALA A 207 13.76 -8.17 -20.60
C ALA A 207 14.61 -7.50 -21.68
N ILE A 208 14.15 -6.34 -22.19
CA ILE A 208 14.91 -5.53 -23.16
C ILE A 208 16.20 -5.01 -22.51
N ILE A 209 16.11 -4.40 -21.31
CA ILE A 209 17.25 -3.79 -20.62
C ILE A 209 18.34 -4.82 -20.31
N LEU A 210 17.96 -5.99 -19.79
CA LEU A 210 18.88 -7.04 -19.36
C LEU A 210 19.24 -8.04 -20.48
N LYS A 211 18.67 -7.87 -21.68
CA LYS A 211 18.82 -8.78 -22.83
C LYS A 211 18.42 -10.23 -22.48
N LEU A 212 17.25 -10.37 -21.86
CA LEU A 212 16.64 -11.64 -21.46
C LEU A 212 15.28 -11.81 -22.15
N SER A 213 14.66 -12.99 -22.01
CA SER A 213 13.24 -13.14 -22.33
C SER A 213 12.37 -12.64 -21.17
N GLU A 214 11.15 -12.19 -21.47
CA GLU A 214 10.18 -11.81 -20.42
C GLU A 214 9.88 -12.98 -19.48
N HIS A 215 9.82 -14.21 -20.01
CA HIS A 215 9.67 -15.42 -19.21
C HIS A 215 10.82 -15.60 -18.21
N THR A 216 12.07 -15.35 -18.65
CA THR A 216 13.26 -15.43 -17.79
C THR A 216 13.24 -14.36 -16.69
N VAL A 217 12.83 -13.13 -17.02
CA VAL A 217 12.67 -12.07 -16.01
C VAL A 217 11.62 -12.46 -14.97
N ASN A 218 10.46 -12.95 -15.43
CA ASN A 218 9.39 -13.42 -14.53
C ASN A 218 9.90 -14.55 -13.62
N HIS A 219 10.70 -15.47 -14.15
CA HIS A 219 11.33 -16.53 -13.36
C HIS A 219 12.24 -15.96 -12.27
N TYR A 220 13.13 -15.00 -12.58
CA TYR A 220 13.98 -14.36 -11.58
C TYR A 220 13.17 -13.61 -10.52
N LEU A 221 12.13 -12.88 -10.91
CA LEU A 221 11.26 -12.17 -9.95
C LEU A 221 10.51 -13.14 -9.04
N THR A 222 10.01 -14.25 -9.56
CA THR A 222 9.36 -15.30 -8.76
C THR A 222 10.34 -15.93 -7.77
N ALA A 223 11.55 -16.26 -8.22
CA ALA A 223 12.60 -16.79 -7.35
C ALA A 223 12.99 -15.79 -6.25
N ALA A 224 13.12 -14.51 -6.60
CA ALA A 224 13.40 -13.44 -5.65
C ALA A 224 12.28 -13.29 -4.60
N CYS A 225 11.01 -13.34 -5.02
CA CYS A 225 9.86 -13.32 -4.11
C CYS A 225 9.92 -14.49 -3.12
N GLN A 226 10.21 -15.70 -3.60
CA GLN A 226 10.34 -16.89 -2.74
C GLN A 226 11.47 -16.74 -1.72
N LYS A 227 12.66 -16.30 -2.15
CA LYS A 227 13.83 -16.10 -1.26
C LYS A 227 13.59 -15.05 -0.19
N LEU A 228 12.86 -13.98 -0.53
CA LEU A 228 12.48 -12.90 0.39
C LEU A 228 11.23 -13.23 1.23
N GLY A 229 10.56 -14.36 0.96
CA GLY A 229 9.26 -14.67 1.58
C GLY A 229 8.21 -13.60 1.31
N ALA A 230 8.25 -12.99 0.12
CA ALA A 230 7.30 -11.98 -0.32
C ALA A 230 6.10 -12.62 -1.02
N THR A 231 4.93 -12.02 -0.82
CA THR A 231 3.67 -12.50 -1.39
C THR A 231 3.41 -11.99 -2.81
N ASN A 232 4.07 -10.90 -3.20
CA ASN A 232 3.99 -10.30 -4.52
C ASN A 232 5.28 -9.50 -4.82
N ARG A 233 5.39 -8.98 -6.05
CA ARG A 233 6.57 -8.24 -6.51
C ARG A 233 6.81 -6.95 -5.74
N ALA A 234 5.76 -6.19 -5.42
CA ALA A 234 5.88 -4.95 -4.64
C ALA A 234 6.38 -5.23 -3.22
N HIS A 235 5.88 -6.30 -2.61
CA HIS A 235 6.35 -6.77 -1.32
C HIS A 235 7.81 -7.26 -1.39
N ALA A 236 8.23 -7.90 -2.48
CA ALA A 236 9.62 -8.28 -2.68
C ALA A 236 10.54 -7.06 -2.82
N VAL A 237 10.13 -6.04 -3.59
CA VAL A 237 10.83 -4.75 -3.69
C VAL A 237 10.94 -4.10 -2.31
N TYR A 238 9.83 -4.01 -1.58
CA TYR A 238 9.81 -3.44 -0.23
C TYR A 238 10.78 -4.16 0.72
N LYS A 239 10.77 -5.50 0.75
CA LYS A 239 11.70 -6.28 1.56
C LYS A 239 13.15 -6.09 1.12
N ALA A 240 13.41 -6.03 -0.19
CA ALA A 240 14.75 -5.83 -0.73
C ALA A 240 15.32 -4.44 -0.38
N MET A 241 14.52 -3.37 -0.48
CA MET A 241 14.88 -2.02 -0.03
C MET A 241 15.20 -2.00 1.47
N ARG A 242 14.39 -2.67 2.29
CA ARG A 242 14.62 -2.71 3.76
C ARG A 242 15.85 -3.50 4.16
N ALA A 243 16.18 -4.54 3.41
CA ALA A 243 17.38 -5.34 3.61
C ALA A 243 18.67 -4.69 3.04
N GLY A 244 18.56 -3.54 2.36
CA GLY A 244 19.70 -2.85 1.74
C GLY A 244 20.23 -3.55 0.49
N TYR A 245 19.38 -4.31 -0.22
CA TYR A 245 19.73 -4.89 -1.52
C TYR A 245 19.52 -3.92 -2.69
N LEU A 246 18.75 -2.86 -2.47
CA LEU A 246 18.41 -1.84 -3.45
C LEU A 246 18.85 -0.48 -2.88
N ASP A 247 19.63 0.26 -3.66
CA ASP A 247 20.14 1.60 -3.34
C ASP A 247 19.29 2.70 -4.00
#